data_AF-A0A520WVV0-F1
#
_entry.id   AF-A0A520WVV0-F1
#
_cell.length_a   1.000
_cell.length_b   1.000
_cell.length_c   1.000
_cell.angle_alpha   90.00
_cell.angle_beta   90.00
_cell.angle_gamma   90.00
#
_symmetry.space_group_name_H-M   'P 1'
#
loop_
_entity.id
_entity.type
_entity.pdbx_description
1 polymer ?
#
loop_
_entity_poly.entity_id
_entity_poly.type
_entity_poly.pdbx_seq_one_letter_code
_entity_poly.pdbx_strand_id
1 'polypeptide(L)'
;MDNADSLIVVVNNSAATTNNLKELIEFMDSPEVCSAKPREWRKAVGSRRIEAVFVGPDLKDGEIRSLVGDIGKLDPNIPIVMLSESDAE
;
A
#
# COMPACT_ATOMS: atom_id res chain seq x y z
N MET A 1 22.90 -10.50 -9.02
CA MET A 1 21.75 -11.02 -8.26
C MET A 1 20.61 -10.13 -8.67
N ASP A 2 19.63 -10.71 -9.37
CA ASP A 2 18.48 -9.96 -9.88
C ASP A 2 17.69 -9.42 -8.68
N ASN A 3 17.82 -8.12 -8.41
CA ASN A 3 16.78 -7.38 -7.71
C ASN A 3 15.58 -7.39 -8.67
N ALA A 4 14.80 -8.48 -8.66
CA ALA A 4 13.48 -8.45 -9.26
C ALA A 4 12.74 -7.28 -8.61
N ASP A 5 12.26 -6.33 -9.42
CA ASP A 5 11.70 -5.04 -9.01
C ASP A 5 10.55 -5.18 -7.99
N SER A 6 10.91 -5.44 -6.74
CA SER A 6 10.04 -5.53 -5.59
C SER A 6 9.47 -4.15 -5.29
N LEU A 7 8.19 -4.10 -4.96
CA LEU A 7 7.45 -2.86 -4.79
C LEU A 7 6.59 -2.93 -3.54
N ILE A 8 6.69 -1.91 -2.71
CA ILE A 8 5.74 -1.64 -1.64
C ILE A 8 4.75 -0.59 -2.13
N VAL A 9 3.46 -0.86 -1.94
CA VAL A 9 2.39 0.04 -2.39
C VAL A 9 1.72 0.69 -1.18
N VAL A 10 1.71 2.01 -1.14
CA VAL A 10 0.95 2.79 -0.14
C VAL A 10 -0.36 3.26 -0.77
N VAL A 11 -1.49 2.76 -0.27
CA VAL A 11 -2.83 3.13 -0.73
C VAL A 11 -3.51 3.99 0.32
N ASN A 12 -3.71 5.27 0.02
CA ASN A 12 -4.17 6.24 1.00
C ASN A 12 -4.77 7.50 0.33
N ASN A 13 -5.76 8.14 0.97
CA ASN A 13 -6.39 9.34 0.43
C ASN A 13 -5.66 10.64 0.83
N SER A 14 -4.92 10.65 1.94
CA SER A 14 -4.21 11.81 2.48
C SER A 14 -2.80 11.90 1.93
N ALA A 15 -2.49 12.98 1.20
CA ALA A 15 -1.14 13.18 0.68
C ALA A 15 -0.08 13.28 1.79
N ALA A 16 -0.43 13.91 2.92
CA ALA A 16 0.47 14.05 4.06
C ALA A 16 0.80 12.69 4.68
N THR A 17 -0.21 11.88 5.00
CA THR A 17 -0.01 10.55 5.57
C THR A 17 0.71 9.62 4.60
N THR A 18 0.40 9.71 3.30
CA THR A 18 1.11 8.97 2.24
C THR A 18 2.60 9.29 2.23
N ASN A 19 2.96 10.56 2.29
CA ASN A 19 4.36 10.98 2.26
C ASN A 19 5.10 10.50 3.52
N ASN A 20 4.49 10.65 4.71
CA ASN A 20 5.08 10.17 5.96
C ASN A 20 5.34 8.66 5.94
N LEU A 21 4.39 7.87 5.40
CA LEU A 21 4.56 6.42 5.26
C LEU A 21 5.64 6.06 4.25
N LYS A 22 5.68 6.78 3.14
CA LYS A 22 6.70 6.59 2.12
C LYS A 22 8.10 6.85 2.71
N GLU A 23 8.30 7.98 3.38
CA GLU A 23 9.55 8.32 4.04
C GLU A 23 9.96 7.26 5.09
N LEU A 24 9.01 6.79 5.90
CA LEU A 24 9.26 5.74 6.89
C LEU A 24 9.71 4.42 6.25
N ILE A 25 9.04 4.00 5.17
CA ILE A 25 9.35 2.73 4.49
C ILE A 25 10.69 2.83 3.76
N GLU A 26 10.93 3.93 3.05
CA GLU A 26 12.22 4.17 2.36
C GLU A 26 13.38 4.27 3.35
N PHE A 27 13.16 4.82 4.55
CA PHE A 27 14.17 4.84 5.62
C PHE A 27 14.60 3.44 6.10
N MET A 28 13.72 2.44 6.01
CA MET A 28 14.02 1.06 6.43
C MET A 28 14.81 0.24 5.39
N ASP A 29 15.40 0.90 4.39
CA ASP A 29 16.15 0.26 3.29
C ASP A 29 15.27 -0.73 2.48
N SER A 30 13.97 -0.42 2.43
CA SER A 30 12.96 -1.22 1.73
C SER A 30 12.99 -1.00 0.22
N PRO A 31 12.37 -1.89 -0.59
CA PRO A 31 12.24 -1.70 -2.03
C PRO A 31 11.56 -0.37 -2.37
N GLU A 32 11.59 -0.01 -3.66
CA GLU A 32 10.90 1.16 -4.17
C GLU A 32 9.45 1.23 -3.65
N VAL A 33 9.04 2.43 -3.25
CA VAL A 33 7.70 2.69 -2.71
C VAL A 33 6.90 3.52 -3.70
N CYS A 34 5.77 2.97 -4.15
CA CYS A 34 4.79 3.75 -4.91
C CYS A 34 3.58 4.07 -4.05
N SER A 35 2.94 5.20 -4.34
CA SER A 35 1.70 5.58 -3.71
C SER A 35 0.58 5.68 -4.73
N ALA A 36 -0.63 5.35 -4.31
CA ALA A 36 -1.80 5.40 -5.18
C ALA A 36 -3.09 5.67 -4.41
N LYS A 37 -4.11 6.13 -5.14
CA LYS A 37 -5.49 6.14 -4.65
C LYS A 37 -6.10 4.74 -4.72
N PRO A 38 -7.11 4.42 -3.90
CA PRO A 38 -7.74 3.10 -3.86
C PRO A 38 -8.26 2.59 -5.20
N ARG A 39 -8.68 3.50 -6.09
CA ARG A 39 -9.20 3.14 -7.43
C ARG A 39 -8.11 3.04 -8.51
N GLU A 40 -6.91 3.53 -8.22
CA GLU A 40 -5.84 3.71 -9.18
C GLU A 40 -4.63 2.81 -8.89
N TRP A 41 -4.60 2.16 -7.73
CA TRP A 41 -3.48 1.35 -7.25
C TRP A 41 -3.01 0.35 -8.31
N ARG A 42 -3.92 -0.38 -8.96
CA ARG A 42 -3.57 -1.38 -9.97
C ARG A 42 -2.80 -0.80 -11.17
N LYS A 43 -3.10 0.45 -11.56
CA LYS A 43 -2.35 1.14 -12.62
C LYS A 43 -0.97 1.56 -12.15
N ALA A 44 -0.82 1.93 -10.88
CA ALA A 44 0.45 2.33 -10.29
C ALA A 44 1.42 1.15 -10.13
N VAL A 45 0.93 -0.07 -9.87
CA VAL A 45 1.79 -1.26 -9.74
C VAL A 45 2.24 -1.81 -11.11
N GLY A 46 1.38 -1.75 -12.13
CA GLY A 46 1.68 -2.35 -13.44
C GLY A 46 1.88 -3.86 -13.35
N SER A 47 3.00 -4.37 -13.89
CA SER A 47 3.38 -5.79 -13.86
C SER A 47 4.41 -6.14 -12.79
N ARG A 48 4.68 -5.22 -11.86
CA ARG A 48 5.72 -5.41 -10.83
C ARG A 48 5.26 -6.37 -9.74
N ARG A 49 6.23 -7.01 -9.08
CA ARG A 49 5.97 -7.88 -7.93
C ARG A 49 5.71 -7.03 -6.69
N ILE A 50 4.54 -7.22 -6.09
CA ILE A 50 4.16 -6.54 -4.85
C ILE A 50 4.67 -7.34 -3.67
N GLU A 51 5.42 -6.70 -2.78
CA GLU A 51 5.87 -7.31 -1.52
C GLU A 51 4.91 -7.06 -0.37
N ALA A 52 4.27 -5.89 -0.34
CA ALA A 52 3.27 -5.54 0.65
C ALA A 52 2.41 -4.37 0.17
N VAL A 53 1.19 -4.28 0.70
CA VAL A 53 0.31 -3.13 0.55
C VAL A 53 0.05 -2.51 1.91
N PHE A 54 0.43 -1.25 2.06
CA PHE A 54 0.10 -0.42 3.22
C PHE A 54 -1.18 0.36 2.92
N VAL A 55 -2.16 0.20 3.79
CA VAL A 55 -3.47 0.86 3.69
C VAL A 55 -3.53 1.93 4.77
N GLY A 56 -3.66 3.18 4.33
CA GLY A 56 -3.74 4.30 5.25
C GLY A 56 -5.09 4.37 5.99
N PRO A 57 -5.14 5.10 7.12
CA PRO A 57 -6.26 5.06 8.05
C PRO A 57 -7.50 5.81 7.55
N ASP A 58 -7.37 6.62 6.49
CA ASP A 58 -8.45 7.49 6.00
C ASP A 58 -9.33 6.85 4.92
N LEU A 59 -9.09 5.57 4.62
CA LEU A 59 -9.91 4.80 3.69
C LEU A 59 -11.21 4.36 4.37
N LYS A 60 -12.33 4.50 3.64
CA LYS A 60 -13.63 4.01 4.13
C LYS A 60 -13.70 2.50 4.03
N ASP A 61 -14.48 1.84 4.89
CA ASP A 61 -14.71 0.39 4.86
C ASP A 61 -15.03 -0.18 3.47
N GLY A 62 -15.84 0.53 2.69
CA GLY A 62 -16.18 0.11 1.32
C GLY A 62 -14.96 0.10 0.38
N GLU A 63 -14.07 1.07 0.53
CA GLU A 63 -12.82 1.16 -0.22
C GLU A 63 -11.84 0.08 0.22
N ILE A 64 -11.71 -0.15 1.54
CA ILE A 64 -10.87 -1.21 2.10
C ILE A 64 -11.34 -2.59 1.60
N ARG A 65 -12.64 -2.90 1.71
CA ARG A 65 -13.19 -4.18 1.23
C ARG A 65 -12.95 -4.38 -0.26
N SER A 66 -13.14 -3.34 -1.07
CA SER A 66 -12.86 -3.41 -2.50
C SER A 66 -11.37 -3.67 -2.77
N LEU A 67 -10.49 -2.92 -2.11
CA LEU A 67 -9.04 -3.02 -2.25
C LEU A 67 -8.54 -4.42 -1.86
N VAL A 68 -8.94 -4.92 -0.69
CA VAL A 68 -8.58 -6.27 -0.21
C VAL A 68 -9.10 -7.33 -1.18
N GLY A 69 -10.33 -7.20 -1.67
CA GLY A 69 -10.89 -8.12 -2.67
C GLY A 69 -10.11 -8.11 -3.99
N ASP A 70 -9.65 -6.95 -4.43
CA ASP A 70 -8.86 -6.83 -5.66
C ASP A 70 -7.42 -7.36 -5.49
N ILE A 71 -6.78 -7.11 -4.34
CA ILE A 71 -5.48 -7.68 -3.98
C ILE A 71 -5.57 -9.21 -3.93
N GLY A 72 -6.59 -9.76 -3.27
CA GLY A 72 -6.78 -11.21 -3.17
C GLY A 72 -7.01 -11.92 -4.51
N LYS A 73 -7.59 -11.23 -5.50
CA LYS A 73 -7.71 -11.74 -6.88
C LYS A 73 -6.39 -11.68 -7.65
N LEU A 74 -5.51 -10.75 -7.31
CA LEU A 74 -4.19 -10.60 -7.91
C LEU A 74 -3.24 -11.66 -7.37
N ASP A 75 -3.06 -11.68 -6.05
CA ASP A 75 -2.30 -12.69 -5.32
C ASP A 75 -2.76 -12.69 -3.84
N PRO A 76 -3.36 -13.79 -3.35
CA PRO A 76 -3.84 -13.89 -1.97
C PRO A 76 -2.72 -13.92 -0.91
N ASN A 77 -1.46 -14.06 -1.32
CA ASN A 77 -0.32 -14.10 -0.40
C ASN A 77 0.33 -12.73 -0.16
N ILE A 78 -0.14 -11.67 -0.83
CA ILE A 78 0.36 -10.31 -0.61
C ILE A 78 -0.04 -9.86 0.80
N PRO A 79 0.92 -9.54 1.68
CA PRO A 79 0.65 -8.95 2.99
C PRO A 79 -0.06 -7.61 2.86
N ILE A 80 -1.09 -7.41 3.67
CA ILE A 80 -1.80 -6.15 3.80
C ILE A 80 -1.59 -5.62 5.21
N VAL A 81 -0.98 -4.43 5.31
CA VAL A 81 -0.76 -3.73 6.58
C VAL A 81 -1.74 -2.57 6.65
N MET A 82 -2.70 -2.65 7.57
CA MET A 82 -3.68 -1.57 7.78
C MET A 82 -3.24 -0.70 8.95
N LEU A 83 -3.24 0.61 8.72
CA LEU A 83 -2.98 1.59 9.76
C LEU A 83 -4.30 2.02 10.36
N SER A 84 -4.35 2.03 11.69
CA SER A 84 -5.45 2.63 12.43
C SER A 84 -4.96 3.96 12.98
N GLU A 85 -5.82 4.98 12.95
CA GLU A 85 -5.69 6.05 13.93
C GLU A 85 -5.88 5.41 15.31
N SER A 86 -4.93 5.63 16.21
CA SER A 86 -5.15 5.29 17.61
C SER A 86 -6.18 6.28 18.13
N ASP A 87 -7.30 5.77 18.62
CA ASP A 87 -8.11 6.55 19.56
C ASP A 87 -7.21 6.81 20.77
N ALA A 88 -6.60 7.99 20.82
CA ALA A 88 -5.89 8.44 22.00
C ALA A 88 -6.98 8.69 23.07
N GLU A 89 -7.18 7.70 23.93
CA GLU A 89 -7.95 7.85 25.18
C GLU A 89 -7.31 8.87 26.12
#